data_AF-A0AAU7TRH0-F1
#
_entry.id   AF-A0AAU7TRH0-F1
#
_cell.length_a   1.000
_cell.length_b   1.000
_cell.length_c   1.000
_cell.angle_alpha   90.00
_cell.angle_beta   90.00
_cell.angle_gamma   90.00
#
_symmetry.space_group_name_H-M   'P 1'
#
loop_
_entity.id
_entity.type
_entity.pdbx_description
1 polymer ?
#
loop_
_entity_poly.entity_id
_entity_poly.type
_entity_poly.pdbx_seq_one_letter_code
_entity_poly.pdbx_strand_id
1 'polypeptide(L)'
;MATGDQNDIYTRLKGLLPPTWFGDSNPILTGALTACASALSWCYSLYLYAKLQTRISTATDGWLDLTAYDFFGKNLQRSAGQSDDLFRNQMKISLFRERGTRQAIIDILEDMTGKTPYIFEPQRPLDTGSYGGPTIGYGVAGGYGSMMLPYQAFVTAYRPSGSGIPYIAGYSSTPSGYSIASRGEYASQSMITGSVTDAQIYEAIAAVKMEGTIVWVRLQ
;
A
#
# COMPACT_ATOMS: atom_id res chain seq x y z
N MET A 1 -17.37 26.56 -24.64
CA MET A 1 -18.05 26.83 -23.36
C MET A 1 -18.10 25.50 -22.62
N ALA A 2 -17.37 25.37 -21.51
CA ALA A 2 -17.35 24.17 -20.69
C ALA A 2 -18.54 24.22 -19.72
N THR A 3 -19.14 23.07 -19.41
CA THR A 3 -20.26 23.01 -18.45
C THR A 3 -19.83 23.55 -17.09
N GLY A 4 -20.58 24.52 -16.56
CA GLY A 4 -20.36 25.15 -15.27
C GLY A 4 -19.25 26.22 -15.25
N ASP A 5 -18.71 26.59 -16.40
CA ASP A 5 -17.94 27.83 -16.52
C ASP A 5 -18.85 29.06 -16.38
N GLN A 6 -18.24 30.24 -16.17
CA GLN A 6 -18.99 31.48 -15.95
C GLN A 6 -19.95 31.79 -17.12
N ASN A 7 -19.54 31.52 -18.36
CA ASN A 7 -20.35 31.82 -19.54
C ASN A 7 -21.56 30.86 -19.65
N ASP A 8 -21.36 29.57 -19.38
CA ASP A 8 -22.46 28.58 -19.33
C ASP A 8 -23.50 28.97 -18.29
N ILE A 9 -23.07 29.32 -17.09
CA ILE A 9 -23.99 29.72 -16.03
C ILE A 9 -24.65 31.06 -16.35
N TYR A 10 -23.93 32.05 -16.90
CA TYR A 10 -24.52 33.30 -17.35
C TYR A 10 -25.62 33.06 -18.39
N THR A 11 -25.36 32.23 -19.41
CA THR A 11 -26.34 31.91 -20.45
C THR A 11 -27.57 31.22 -19.85
N ARG A 12 -27.39 30.30 -18.88
CA ARG A 12 -28.51 29.66 -18.17
C ARG A 12 -29.31 30.65 -17.35
N LEU A 13 -28.66 31.51 -16.55
CA LEU A 13 -29.33 32.53 -15.75
C LEU A 13 -30.10 33.51 -16.62
N LYS A 14 -29.50 33.96 -17.73
CA LYS A 14 -30.17 34.84 -18.70
C LYS A 14 -31.38 34.13 -19.35
N GLY A 15 -31.26 32.84 -19.65
CA GLY A 15 -32.35 32.03 -20.20
C GLY A 15 -33.52 31.79 -19.24
N LEU A 16 -33.34 31.99 -17.92
CA LEU A 16 -34.42 31.95 -16.93
C LEU A 16 -35.25 33.25 -16.89
N LEU A 17 -34.75 34.34 -17.47
CA LEU A 17 -35.45 35.61 -17.51
C LEU A 17 -36.32 35.71 -18.76
N PRO A 18 -37.54 36.29 -18.67
CA PRO A 18 -38.36 36.53 -19.85
C PRO A 18 -37.63 37.44 -20.85
N PRO A 19 -37.58 37.08 -22.14
CA PRO A 19 -36.82 37.82 -23.15
C PRO A 19 -37.36 39.23 -23.42
N THR A 20 -38.60 39.53 -23.00
CA THR A 20 -39.26 40.83 -23.24
C THR A 20 -39.14 41.82 -22.09
N TRP A 21 -38.62 41.42 -20.92
CA TRP A 21 -38.55 42.29 -19.74
C TRP A 21 -37.43 43.31 -19.78
N PHE A 22 -36.40 43.03 -20.57
CA PHE A 22 -35.20 43.85 -20.65
C PHE A 22 -34.88 44.07 -22.13
N GLY A 23 -34.44 45.28 -22.50
CA GLY A 23 -34.14 45.61 -23.90
C GLY A 23 -32.93 44.84 -24.45
N ASP A 24 -32.49 45.14 -25.67
CA ASP A 24 -31.38 44.41 -26.28
C ASP A 24 -30.01 44.68 -25.59
N SER A 25 -29.87 45.83 -24.93
CA SER A 25 -28.65 46.24 -24.23
C SER A 25 -28.96 46.67 -22.79
N ASN A 26 -28.55 45.85 -21.81
CA ASN A 26 -28.72 46.15 -20.38
C ASN A 26 -27.42 45.89 -19.61
N PRO A 27 -26.54 46.90 -19.47
CA PRO A 27 -25.24 46.73 -18.83
C PRO A 27 -25.36 46.39 -17.33
N ILE A 28 -26.34 46.96 -16.63
CA ILE A 28 -26.55 46.68 -15.19
C ILE A 28 -26.99 45.23 -14.97
N LEU A 29 -27.98 44.76 -15.74
CA LEU A 29 -28.42 43.36 -15.69
C LEU A 29 -27.28 42.42 -16.04
N THR A 30 -26.52 42.74 -17.09
CA THR A 30 -25.36 41.94 -17.51
C THR A 30 -24.31 41.87 -16.41
N GLY A 31 -24.00 42.99 -15.75
CA GLY A 31 -23.09 43.02 -14.61
C GLY A 31 -23.57 42.17 -13.44
N ALA A 32 -24.85 42.30 -13.06
CA ALA A 32 -25.45 41.53 -11.97
C ALA A 32 -25.43 40.01 -12.25
N LEU A 33 -25.88 39.60 -13.44
CA LEU A 33 -25.89 38.19 -13.83
C LEU A 33 -24.48 37.61 -13.94
N THR A 34 -23.53 38.39 -14.45
CA THR A 34 -22.12 37.98 -14.54
C THR A 34 -21.53 37.76 -13.15
N ALA A 35 -21.83 38.62 -12.17
CA ALA A 35 -21.37 38.45 -10.79
C ALA A 35 -21.98 37.19 -10.13
N CYS A 36 -23.28 36.95 -10.31
CA CYS A 36 -23.93 35.71 -9.85
C CYS A 36 -23.34 34.47 -10.53
N ALA A 37 -23.08 34.55 -11.84
CA ALA A 37 -22.49 33.45 -12.59
C ALA A 37 -21.07 33.11 -12.12
N SER A 38 -20.25 34.11 -11.76
CA SER A 38 -18.93 33.88 -11.16
C SER A 38 -19.02 33.09 -9.85
N ALA A 39 -19.91 33.51 -8.94
CA ALA A 39 -20.08 32.86 -7.65
C ALA A 39 -20.58 31.40 -7.82
N LEU A 40 -21.56 31.19 -8.69
CA LEU A 40 -22.09 29.85 -8.98
C LEU A 40 -21.07 28.96 -9.70
N SER A 41 -20.23 29.52 -10.58
CA SER A 41 -19.16 28.78 -11.25
C SER A 41 -18.12 28.31 -10.24
N TRP A 42 -17.77 29.16 -9.27
CA TRP A 42 -16.89 28.78 -8.17
C TRP A 42 -17.51 27.67 -7.31
N CYS A 43 -18.77 27.78 -6.90
CA CYS A 43 -19.48 26.71 -6.18
C CYS A 43 -19.52 25.40 -6.97
N TYR A 44 -19.74 25.47 -8.28
CA TYR A 44 -19.73 24.29 -9.14
C TYR A 44 -18.34 23.65 -9.21
N SER A 45 -17.26 24.44 -9.22
CA SER A 45 -15.89 23.91 -9.17
C SER A 45 -15.63 23.15 -7.86
N LEU A 46 -16.16 23.63 -6.72
CA LEU A 46 -16.08 22.93 -5.43
C LEU A 46 -16.88 21.61 -5.46
N TYR A 47 -18.07 21.61 -6.06
CA TYR A 47 -18.85 20.39 -6.24
C TYR A 47 -18.09 19.34 -7.07
N LEU A 48 -17.49 19.75 -8.20
CA LEU A 48 -16.69 18.86 -9.03
C LEU A 48 -15.48 18.31 -8.28
N TYR A 49 -14.78 19.17 -7.53
CA TYR A 49 -13.68 18.75 -6.68
C TYR A 49 -14.15 17.70 -5.66
N ALA A 50 -15.21 17.97 -4.90
CA ALA A 50 -15.76 17.04 -3.91
C ALA A 50 -16.16 15.71 -4.55
N LYS A 51 -16.77 15.74 -5.75
CA LYS A 51 -17.12 14.52 -6.50
C LYS A 51 -15.90 13.65 -6.80
N LEU A 52 -14.76 14.24 -7.19
CA LEU A 52 -13.53 13.48 -7.43
C LEU A 52 -13.02 12.77 -6.18
N GLN A 53 -13.22 13.35 -4.99
CA GLN A 53 -12.78 12.76 -3.73
C GLN A 53 -13.62 11.55 -3.28
N THR A 54 -14.79 11.30 -3.90
CA THR A 54 -15.69 10.19 -3.53
C THR A 54 -15.27 8.82 -4.07
N ARG A 55 -14.19 8.75 -4.87
CA ARG A 55 -13.72 7.50 -5.50
C ARG A 55 -12.21 7.35 -5.29
N ILE A 56 -11.77 6.17 -4.86
CA ILE A 56 -10.34 5.83 -4.69
C ILE A 56 -9.53 6.15 -5.97
N SER A 57 -10.13 5.94 -7.15
CA SER A 57 -9.49 6.19 -8.44
C SER A 57 -9.12 7.65 -8.71
N THR A 58 -9.84 8.60 -8.09
CA THR A 58 -9.73 10.04 -8.39
C THR A 58 -9.45 10.89 -7.16
N ALA A 59 -9.54 10.34 -5.96
CA ALA A 59 -9.20 11.04 -4.74
C ALA A 59 -7.72 11.42 -4.71
N THR A 60 -7.43 12.60 -4.17
CA THR A 60 -6.08 13.18 -4.07
C THR A 60 -5.79 13.64 -2.66
N ASP A 61 -4.49 13.76 -2.35
CA ASP A 61 -3.99 14.36 -1.11
C ASP A 61 -4.64 13.70 0.14
N GLY A 62 -4.98 14.53 1.14
CA GLY A 62 -5.56 14.09 2.41
C GLY A 62 -6.89 13.33 2.28
N TRP A 63 -7.63 13.48 1.19
CA TRP A 63 -8.85 12.69 0.97
C TRP A 63 -8.54 11.23 0.65
N LEU A 64 -7.47 11.00 -0.11
CA LEU A 64 -6.99 9.65 -0.37
C LEU A 64 -6.42 9.02 0.92
N ASP A 65 -5.82 9.82 1.80
CA ASP A 65 -5.36 9.36 3.12
C ASP A 65 -6.52 8.98 4.05
N LEU A 66 -7.57 9.81 4.10
CA LEU A 66 -8.80 9.48 4.84
C LEU A 66 -9.44 8.19 4.29
N THR A 67 -9.48 8.04 2.97
CA THR A 67 -10.00 6.82 2.34
C THR A 67 -9.17 5.60 2.75
N ALA A 68 -7.83 5.70 2.79
CA ALA A 68 -6.99 4.60 3.27
C ALA A 68 -7.27 4.28 4.74
N TYR A 69 -7.47 5.29 5.58
CA TYR A 69 -7.80 5.12 6.99
C TYR A 69 -9.13 4.38 7.18
N ASP A 70 -10.16 4.67 6.37
CA ASP A 70 -11.45 3.98 6.47
C ASP A 70 -11.34 2.47 6.17
N PHE A 71 -10.53 2.09 5.18
CA PHE A 71 -10.38 0.67 4.79
C PHE A 71 -9.37 -0.10 5.63
N PHE A 72 -8.27 0.55 6.02
CA PHE A 72 -7.11 -0.12 6.60
C PHE A 72 -6.77 0.35 8.02
N GLY A 73 -7.43 1.39 8.52
CA GLY A 73 -7.10 2.02 9.80
C GLY A 73 -5.65 2.48 9.82
N LYS A 74 -4.90 2.04 10.83
CA LYS A 74 -3.47 2.36 10.97
C LYS A 74 -2.55 1.38 10.22
N ASN A 75 -3.09 0.34 9.59
CA ASN A 75 -2.30 -0.72 8.97
C ASN A 75 -1.77 -0.32 7.58
N LEU A 76 -2.32 0.72 6.95
CA LEU A 76 -1.79 1.31 5.73
C LEU A 76 -1.81 2.83 5.85
N GLN A 77 -0.62 3.44 5.87
CA GLN A 77 -0.45 4.87 5.96
C GLN A 77 0.51 5.36 4.87
N ARG A 78 0.24 6.54 4.33
CA ARG A 78 1.09 7.14 3.31
C ARG A 78 2.45 7.50 3.90
N SER A 79 3.51 7.10 3.21
CA SER A 79 4.87 7.48 3.58
C SER A 79 5.11 8.97 3.26
N ALA A 80 5.98 9.61 4.04
CA ALA A 80 6.35 10.99 3.78
C ALA A 80 6.92 11.15 2.35
N GLY A 81 6.36 12.09 1.58
CA GLY A 81 6.77 12.35 0.19
C GLY A 81 6.25 11.34 -0.84
N GLN A 82 5.42 10.37 -0.46
CA GLN A 82 4.82 9.43 -1.41
C GLN A 82 3.74 10.10 -2.26
N SER A 83 3.79 9.90 -3.58
CA SER A 83 2.79 10.43 -4.50
C SER A 83 1.44 9.71 -4.39
N ASP A 84 0.36 10.41 -4.75
CA ASP A 84 -1.00 9.85 -4.79
C ASP A 84 -1.07 8.57 -5.63
N ASP A 85 -0.39 8.52 -6.77
CA ASP A 85 -0.43 7.36 -7.66
C ASP A 85 0.21 6.12 -7.05
N LEU A 86 1.36 6.27 -6.41
CA LEU A 86 2.03 5.17 -5.71
C LEU A 86 1.19 4.70 -4.53
N PHE A 87 0.64 5.64 -3.74
CA PHE A 87 -0.17 5.29 -2.58
C PHE A 87 -1.49 4.62 -2.99
N ARG A 88 -2.15 5.11 -4.04
CA ARG A 88 -3.36 4.50 -4.60
C ARG A 88 -3.11 3.09 -5.12
N ASN A 89 -1.96 2.84 -5.74
CA ASN A 89 -1.60 1.50 -6.18
C ASN A 89 -1.39 0.55 -5.00
N GLN A 90 -0.73 1.01 -3.93
CA GLN A 90 -0.61 0.24 -2.69
C GLN A 90 -1.99 -0.07 -2.08
N MET A 91 -2.89 0.92 -2.01
CA MET A 91 -4.26 0.69 -1.53
C MET A 91 -4.98 -0.39 -2.36
N LYS A 92 -4.90 -0.33 -3.69
CA LYS A 92 -5.51 -1.33 -4.57
C LYS A 92 -4.94 -2.73 -4.33
N ILE A 93 -3.62 -2.84 -4.23
CA ILE A 93 -2.94 -4.10 -3.93
C ILE A 93 -3.42 -4.64 -2.58
N SER A 94 -3.47 -3.81 -1.54
CA SER A 94 -3.89 -4.21 -0.19
C SER A 94 -5.38 -4.60 -0.10
N LEU A 95 -6.24 -3.97 -0.90
CA LEU A 95 -7.67 -4.25 -0.95
C LEU A 95 -7.97 -5.63 -1.56
N PHE A 96 -7.22 -6.00 -2.60
CA PHE A 96 -7.41 -7.23 -3.36
C PHE A 96 -6.33 -8.28 -3.10
N ARG A 97 -5.52 -8.11 -2.05
CA ARG A 97 -4.48 -9.07 -1.68
C ARG A 97 -5.12 -10.41 -1.32
N GLU A 98 -4.56 -11.48 -1.87
CA GLU A 98 -4.94 -12.85 -1.51
C GLU A 98 -4.71 -13.08 0.00
N ARG A 99 -5.61 -13.84 0.64
CA ARG A 99 -5.51 -14.21 2.05
C ARG A 99 -5.99 -15.64 2.23
N GLY A 100 -5.54 -16.28 3.29
CA GLY A 100 -5.93 -17.62 3.68
C GLY A 100 -5.25 -18.74 2.88
N THR A 101 -4.22 -18.43 2.10
CA THR A 101 -3.53 -19.42 1.25
C THR A 101 -2.02 -19.39 1.49
N ARG A 102 -1.37 -20.49 1.09
CA ARG A 102 0.09 -20.60 1.05
C ARG A 102 0.70 -19.48 0.19
N GLN A 103 0.09 -19.19 -0.96
CA GLN A 103 0.60 -18.17 -1.88
C GLN A 103 0.54 -16.78 -1.26
N ALA A 104 -0.53 -16.46 -0.53
CA ALA A 104 -0.63 -15.18 0.17
C ALA A 104 0.52 -14.93 1.16
N ILE A 105 0.99 -15.98 1.87
CA ILE A 105 2.15 -15.90 2.77
C ILE A 105 3.45 -15.72 1.98
N ILE A 106 3.59 -16.40 0.83
CA ILE A 106 4.74 -16.23 -0.05
C ILE A 106 4.82 -14.79 -0.55
N ASP A 107 3.74 -14.30 -1.16
CA ASP A 107 3.69 -12.98 -1.80
C ASP A 107 3.97 -11.85 -0.80
N ILE A 108 3.38 -11.89 0.40
CA ILE A 108 3.61 -10.83 1.39
C ILE A 108 5.05 -10.82 1.92
N LEU A 109 5.65 -11.99 2.10
CA LEU A 109 7.03 -12.08 2.57
C LEU A 109 8.03 -11.73 1.48
N GLU A 110 7.75 -12.10 0.22
CA GLU A 110 8.56 -11.69 -0.94
C GLU A 110 8.48 -10.17 -1.16
N ASP A 111 7.30 -9.58 -1.13
CA ASP A 111 7.12 -8.12 -1.24
C ASP A 111 7.93 -7.34 -0.20
N MET A 112 8.00 -7.87 1.03
CA MET A 112 8.68 -7.21 2.15
C MET A 112 10.19 -7.47 2.15
N THR A 113 10.63 -8.68 1.82
CA THR A 113 11.99 -9.14 2.09
C THR A 113 12.82 -9.35 0.82
N GLY A 114 12.15 -9.39 -0.35
CA GLY A 114 12.74 -9.78 -1.63
C GLY A 114 13.15 -11.26 -1.71
N LYS A 115 12.72 -12.10 -0.76
CA LYS A 115 13.11 -13.51 -0.66
C LYS A 115 11.89 -14.41 -0.50
N THR A 116 11.83 -15.45 -1.32
CA THR A 116 10.81 -16.49 -1.23
C THR A 116 10.94 -17.24 0.10
N PRO A 117 9.93 -17.25 0.97
CA PRO A 117 9.97 -18.06 2.19
C PRO A 117 9.86 -19.55 1.86
N TYR A 118 10.41 -20.40 2.73
CA TYR A 118 10.17 -21.84 2.64
C TYR A 118 8.99 -22.23 3.55
N ILE A 119 7.94 -22.82 2.97
CA ILE A 119 6.74 -23.22 3.71
C ILE A 119 6.61 -24.75 3.68
N PHE A 120 6.25 -25.35 4.80
CA PHE A 120 5.96 -26.78 4.93
C PHE A 120 4.60 -26.98 5.62
N GLU A 121 3.71 -27.72 4.96
CA GLU A 121 2.34 -28.02 5.39
C GLU A 121 2.19 -29.55 5.55
N PRO A 122 2.10 -30.09 6.78
CA PRO A 122 2.02 -31.54 6.99
C PRO A 122 0.83 -32.25 6.33
N GLN A 123 -0.24 -31.51 6.04
CA GLN A 123 -1.43 -32.05 5.38
C GLN A 123 -1.33 -32.00 3.85
N ARG A 124 -0.25 -31.46 3.30
CA ARG A 124 0.01 -31.38 1.86
C ARG A 124 0.93 -32.54 1.43
N PRO A 125 0.44 -33.51 0.63
CA PRO A 125 1.27 -34.65 0.20
C PRO A 125 2.55 -34.26 -0.56
N LEU A 126 2.56 -33.11 -1.22
CA LEU A 126 3.75 -32.59 -1.92
C LEU A 126 4.85 -32.14 -0.95
N ASP A 127 4.52 -31.82 0.30
CA ASP A 127 5.46 -31.38 1.32
C ASP A 127 5.96 -32.55 2.17
N THR A 128 5.16 -33.60 2.32
CA THR A 128 5.48 -34.78 3.14
C THR A 128 5.98 -35.99 2.33
N GLY A 129 5.73 -36.00 1.02
CA GLY A 129 6.03 -37.12 0.14
C GLY A 129 4.84 -38.07 -0.06
N SER A 130 4.87 -38.85 -1.14
CA SER A 130 3.82 -39.83 -1.47
C SER A 130 4.40 -41.09 -2.07
N TYR A 131 3.72 -42.22 -1.88
CA TYR A 131 4.05 -43.46 -2.57
C TYR A 131 3.86 -43.29 -4.08
N GLY A 132 4.91 -43.55 -4.85
CA GLY A 132 4.92 -43.39 -6.31
C GLY A 132 5.24 -41.98 -6.82
N GLY A 133 5.54 -41.02 -5.94
CA GLY A 133 5.97 -39.67 -6.30
C GLY A 133 7.49 -39.54 -6.55
N PRO A 134 7.98 -38.38 -7.02
CA PRO A 134 9.43 -38.10 -7.04
C PRO A 134 10.00 -38.11 -5.62
N THR A 135 11.29 -38.47 -5.46
CA THR A 135 11.99 -38.56 -4.16
C THR A 135 11.36 -39.54 -3.15
N ILE A 136 11.19 -40.81 -3.56
CA ILE A 136 10.82 -41.91 -2.65
C ILE A 136 11.99 -42.29 -1.73
N GLY A 137 11.82 -42.12 -0.42
CA GLY A 137 12.72 -42.69 0.57
C GLY A 137 12.69 -41.98 1.92
N TYR A 138 12.72 -42.76 3.01
CA TYR A 138 12.91 -42.22 4.34
C TYR A 138 14.21 -41.42 4.40
N GLY A 139 14.13 -40.15 4.83
CA GLY A 139 15.29 -39.27 4.94
C GLY A 139 15.79 -38.65 3.63
N VAL A 140 15.06 -38.81 2.52
CA VAL A 140 15.46 -38.25 1.21
C VAL A 140 14.93 -36.83 1.00
N ALA A 141 13.62 -36.64 1.15
CA ALA A 141 12.96 -35.35 1.00
C ALA A 141 11.63 -35.31 1.77
N GLY A 142 11.14 -34.10 2.04
CA GLY A 142 9.89 -33.86 2.76
C GLY A 142 10.02 -33.90 4.29
N GLY A 143 8.90 -33.65 4.97
CA GLY A 143 8.82 -33.67 6.43
C GLY A 143 7.65 -34.52 6.92
N TYR A 144 7.66 -34.83 8.21
CA TYR A 144 6.53 -35.47 8.89
C TYR A 144 5.86 -34.47 9.82
N GLY A 145 4.54 -34.58 9.99
CA GLY A 145 3.82 -33.84 11.01
C GLY A 145 2.81 -34.72 11.72
N SER A 146 2.13 -34.14 12.71
CA SER A 146 1.16 -34.86 13.53
C SER A 146 -0.24 -34.78 12.93
N MET A 147 -0.90 -35.93 12.80
CA MET A 147 -2.32 -35.99 12.45
C MET A 147 -3.24 -35.50 13.59
N MET A 148 -2.72 -35.42 14.82
CA MET A 148 -3.46 -34.89 15.99
C MET A 148 -3.46 -33.36 16.05
N LEU A 149 -2.61 -32.70 15.25
CA LEU A 149 -2.53 -31.25 15.13
C LEU A 149 -2.83 -30.82 13.68
N PRO A 150 -4.11 -30.89 13.25
CA PRO A 150 -4.52 -30.40 11.94
C PRO A 150 -4.37 -28.87 11.85
N TYR A 151 -4.40 -28.34 10.63
CA TYR A 151 -4.39 -26.89 10.37
C TYR A 151 -3.11 -26.18 10.83
N GLN A 152 -1.97 -26.82 10.65
CA GLN A 152 -0.66 -26.22 10.93
C GLN A 152 0.19 -26.04 9.67
N ALA A 153 1.03 -25.00 9.68
CA ALA A 153 2.07 -24.76 8.70
C ALA A 153 3.36 -24.30 9.39
N PHE A 154 4.50 -24.60 8.78
CA PHE A 154 5.82 -24.18 9.23
C PHE A 154 6.43 -23.28 8.17
N VAL A 155 6.72 -22.04 8.54
CA VAL A 155 7.23 -21.00 7.65
C VAL A 155 8.65 -20.66 8.08
N THR A 156 9.61 -20.83 7.17
CA THR A 156 10.93 -20.21 7.29
C THR A 156 10.89 -18.90 6.52
N ALA A 157 10.87 -17.79 7.26
CA ALA A 157 10.87 -16.45 6.70
C ALA A 157 12.28 -15.86 6.78
N TYR A 158 12.67 -15.11 5.75
CA TYR A 158 14.02 -14.55 5.63
C TYR A 158 14.02 -13.06 5.93
N ARG A 159 15.08 -12.59 6.57
CA ARG A 159 15.31 -11.14 6.70
C ARG A 159 15.75 -10.57 5.35
N PRO A 160 15.36 -9.31 5.04
CA PRO A 160 15.85 -8.64 3.85
C PRO A 160 17.38 -8.56 3.87
N SER A 161 17.99 -8.62 2.68
CA SER A 161 19.42 -8.38 2.55
C SER A 161 19.73 -6.94 2.96
N GLY A 162 20.54 -6.74 4.00
CA GLY A 162 20.88 -5.39 4.47
C GLY A 162 21.67 -4.60 3.43
N SER A 163 21.37 -3.32 3.28
CA SER A 163 22.11 -2.37 2.42
C SER A 163 23.36 -1.77 3.11
N GLY A 164 23.75 -2.32 4.27
CA GLY A 164 24.72 -1.69 5.18
C GLY A 164 24.14 -0.49 5.92
N ILE A 165 24.91 0.06 6.86
CA ILE A 165 24.54 1.30 7.56
C ILE A 165 25.06 2.47 6.73
N PRO A 166 24.19 3.44 6.34
CA PRO A 166 24.62 4.60 5.57
C PRO A 166 25.80 5.28 6.23
N TYR A 167 26.80 5.64 5.42
CA TYR A 167 27.98 6.39 5.87
C TYR A 167 28.90 5.68 6.86
N ILE A 168 28.67 4.41 7.18
CA ILE A 168 29.56 3.59 8.00
C ILE A 168 30.27 2.57 7.12
N ALA A 169 31.59 2.52 7.27
CA ALA A 169 32.45 1.66 6.50
C ALA A 169 32.60 0.30 7.18
N GLY A 170 32.64 -0.77 6.39
CA GLY A 170 32.87 -2.12 6.90
C GLY A 170 34.26 -2.28 7.53
N TYR A 171 34.41 -3.25 8.43
CA TYR A 171 35.71 -3.60 8.99
C TYR A 171 36.70 -3.94 7.87
N SER A 172 37.97 -3.58 8.05
CA SER A 172 39.05 -3.77 7.06
C SER A 172 38.91 -2.96 5.75
N SER A 173 38.07 -1.92 5.72
CA SER A 173 38.02 -0.97 4.60
C SER A 173 38.86 0.29 4.89
N THR A 174 39.41 0.91 3.84
CA THR A 174 40.25 2.12 3.93
C THR A 174 39.62 3.27 4.75
N PRO A 175 38.28 3.51 4.71
CA PRO A 175 37.66 4.54 5.52
C PRO A 175 37.51 4.21 7.04
N SER A 176 37.90 3.02 7.51
CA SER A 176 37.77 2.58 8.91
C SER A 176 39.13 2.58 9.65
N GLY A 177 39.78 3.74 9.75
CA GLY A 177 41.06 3.92 10.45
C GLY A 177 40.94 4.12 11.97
N TYR A 178 41.94 3.66 12.71
CA TYR A 178 42.09 3.88 14.16
C TYR A 178 42.83 5.20 14.44
N SER A 179 42.39 5.96 15.45
CA SER A 179 43.02 7.23 15.87
C SER A 179 43.12 8.34 14.81
N ILE A 180 42.36 8.22 13.71
CA ILE A 180 42.15 9.27 12.69
C ILE A 180 40.65 9.46 12.45
N ALA A 181 40.24 10.61 11.89
CA ALA A 181 38.85 10.79 11.48
C ALA A 181 38.47 9.70 10.47
N SER A 182 37.52 8.86 10.85
CA SER A 182 37.13 7.67 10.08
C SER A 182 35.63 7.52 10.05
N ARG A 183 35.14 6.68 9.14
CA ARG A 183 33.74 6.23 9.08
C ARG A 183 33.58 4.83 9.67
N GLY A 184 34.56 4.36 10.46
CA GLY A 184 34.51 3.07 11.14
C GLY A 184 33.83 3.22 12.51
N GLU A 185 32.77 2.47 12.75
CA GLU A 185 32.05 2.45 14.03
C GLU A 185 31.53 1.04 14.34
N TYR A 186 31.36 0.72 15.62
CA TYR A 186 30.64 -0.49 16.02
C TYR A 186 29.16 -0.36 15.66
N ALA A 187 28.74 -1.16 14.68
CA ALA A 187 27.36 -1.22 14.23
C ALA A 187 26.44 -1.86 15.29
N SER A 188 25.23 -1.32 15.41
CA SER A 188 24.11 -1.94 16.12
C SER A 188 22.89 -2.02 15.21
N GLN A 189 21.97 -2.94 15.51
CA GLN A 189 20.78 -3.17 14.68
C GLN A 189 19.92 -1.91 14.50
N SER A 190 19.90 -1.01 15.49
CA SER A 190 19.17 0.25 15.45
C SER A 190 19.71 1.27 14.44
N MET A 191 20.93 1.06 13.94
CA MET A 191 21.57 1.95 12.97
C MET A 191 21.18 1.60 11.53
N ILE A 192 20.49 0.47 11.31
CA ILE A 192 20.00 0.06 9.99
C ILE A 192 18.65 0.73 9.74
N THR A 193 18.64 1.75 8.90
CA THR A 193 17.43 2.47 8.49
C THR A 193 16.66 1.70 7.42
N GLY A 194 15.32 1.66 7.54
CA GLY A 194 14.44 1.04 6.54
C GLY A 194 14.43 -0.48 6.52
N SER A 195 14.95 -1.15 7.55
CA SER A 195 14.88 -2.62 7.64
C SER A 195 13.49 -3.10 8.07
N VAL A 196 13.00 -4.15 7.40
CA VAL A 196 11.84 -4.91 7.87
C VAL A 196 12.23 -5.59 9.18
N THR A 197 11.47 -5.31 10.23
CA THR A 197 11.69 -5.90 11.56
C THR A 197 11.06 -7.29 11.66
N ASP A 198 11.59 -8.10 12.58
CA ASP A 198 11.03 -9.42 12.88
C ASP A 198 9.54 -9.34 13.26
N ALA A 199 9.15 -8.31 14.03
CA ALA A 199 7.75 -8.08 14.39
C ALA A 199 6.86 -7.83 13.16
N GLN A 200 7.33 -7.03 12.20
CA GLN A 200 6.62 -6.79 10.95
C GLN A 200 6.44 -8.07 10.13
N ILE A 201 7.41 -8.99 10.14
CA ILE A 201 7.27 -10.30 9.48
C ILE A 201 6.14 -11.10 10.13
N TYR A 202 6.10 -11.17 11.47
CA TYR A 202 5.01 -11.86 12.18
C TYR A 202 3.65 -11.22 11.90
N GLU A 203 3.55 -9.89 11.94
CA GLU A 203 2.31 -9.15 11.66
C GLU A 203 1.83 -9.36 10.22
N ALA A 204 2.74 -9.38 9.25
CA ALA A 204 2.43 -9.66 7.86
C ALA A 204 1.88 -11.08 7.66
N ILE A 205 2.51 -12.09 8.25
CA ILE A 205 2.01 -13.47 8.21
C ILE A 205 0.63 -13.54 8.87
N ALA A 206 0.46 -12.92 10.04
CA ALA A 206 -0.81 -12.88 10.76
C ALA A 206 -1.92 -12.20 9.95
N ALA A 207 -1.60 -11.16 9.18
CA ALA A 207 -2.56 -10.45 8.35
C ALA A 207 -3.12 -11.31 7.21
N VAL A 208 -2.33 -12.25 6.66
CA VAL A 208 -2.75 -13.05 5.49
C VAL A 208 -3.03 -14.50 5.78
N LYS A 209 -2.64 -15.05 6.94
CA LYS A 209 -2.92 -16.45 7.28
C LYS A 209 -4.42 -16.72 7.36
N MET A 210 -4.81 -17.97 7.18
CA MET A 210 -6.19 -18.39 7.44
C MET A 210 -6.44 -18.36 8.96
N GLU A 211 -7.60 -17.85 9.37
CA GLU A 211 -7.98 -17.89 10.78
C GLU A 211 -8.26 -19.32 11.26
N GLY A 212 -7.96 -19.59 12.53
CA GLY A 212 -8.05 -20.94 13.09
C GLY A 212 -6.92 -21.89 12.69
N THR A 213 -5.90 -21.40 11.97
CA THR A 213 -4.67 -22.16 11.67
C THR A 213 -3.51 -21.74 12.59
N ILE A 214 -2.58 -22.67 12.80
CA ILE A 214 -1.34 -22.44 13.56
C ILE A 214 -0.18 -22.33 12.57
N VAL A 215 0.43 -21.16 12.48
CA VAL A 215 1.61 -20.93 11.63
C VAL A 215 2.84 -20.75 12.50
N TRP A 216 3.72 -21.75 12.51
CA TRP A 216 4.99 -21.70 13.21
C TRP A 216 6.03 -21.00 12.35
N VAL A 217 6.69 -19.97 12.88
CA VAL A 217 7.65 -19.18 12.11
C VAL A 217 9.06 -19.38 12.64
N ARG A 218 9.99 -19.65 11.73
CA ARG A 218 11.44 -19.61 11.97
C ARG A 218 12.01 -18.47 11.14
N LEU A 219 12.68 -17.53 11.80
CA LEU A 219 13.36 -16.42 11.14
C LEU A 219 14.81 -16.79 10.81
N GLN A 220 15.26 -16.45 9.60
CA GLN A 220 16.63 -16.62 9.13
C GLN A 220 17.18 -15.29 8.60
#